data_AF-A0A3M6WDR1-F1
#
_entry.id   AF-A0A3M6WDR1-F1
#
_cell.length_a   1.000
_cell.length_b   1.000
_cell.length_c   1.000
_cell.angle_alpha   90.00
_cell.angle_beta   90.00
_cell.angle_gamma   90.00
#
_symmetry.space_group_name_H-M   'P 1'
#
loop_
_entity.id
_entity.type
_entity.pdbx_description
1 polymer ?
#
loop_
_entity_poly.entity_id
_entity_poly.type
_entity_poly.pdbx_seq_one_letter_code
_entity_poly.pdbx_strand_id
1 'polypeptide(L)'
;MSSAVETIKGLTNTYHAYVFGTAFWYSLRGFMRIVDPVMVASWFRPPVQAYREQIGVEPNDLELYNIRTDAWGLLALAMLLVALADAVPLPPTLTGSSLANSTAPPQYKKPYARAAVLITIFHHITTGFGAYQHWKLDSHHTVAMDIGVYGNVGLTVLGVAALVYGLADGEEGTEGRKKV
;
A
#
# COMPACT_ATOMS: atom_id res chain seq x y z
N MET A 1 -18.59 11.86 25.71
CA MET A 1 -17.16 11.79 25.34
C MET A 1 -16.95 12.65 24.10
N SER A 2 -15.83 13.36 23.97
CA SER A 2 -15.61 14.31 22.85
C SER A 2 -15.57 13.59 21.50
N SER A 3 -16.27 14.12 20.49
CA SER A 3 -16.29 13.66 19.09
C SER A 3 -14.87 13.42 18.51
N ALA A 4 -13.87 14.17 18.98
CA ALA A 4 -12.48 13.99 18.57
C ALA A 4 -11.88 12.65 19.04
N VAL A 5 -12.26 12.16 20.23
CA VAL A 5 -11.75 10.89 20.78
C VAL A 5 -12.31 9.70 20.01
N GLU A 6 -13.59 9.75 19.62
CA GLU A 6 -14.21 8.72 18.77
C GLU A 6 -13.61 8.71 17.36
N THR A 7 -13.33 9.90 16.80
CA THR A 7 -12.65 10.04 15.50
C THR A 7 -11.24 9.43 15.54
N ILE A 8 -10.45 9.74 16.58
CA ILE A 8 -9.10 9.19 16.75
C ILE A 8 -9.14 7.67 16.94
N LYS A 9 -10.09 7.15 17.72
CA LYS A 9 -10.28 5.69 17.88
C LYS A 9 -10.68 5.01 16.56
N GLY A 10 -11.54 5.64 15.77
CA GLY A 10 -11.90 5.15 14.44
C GLY A 10 -10.71 5.08 13.49
N LEU A 11 -9.85 6.10 13.49
CA LEU A 11 -8.63 6.20 12.66
C LEU A 11 -7.47 5.31 13.12
N THR A 12 -7.49 4.83 14.37
CA THR A 12 -6.41 3.99 14.94
C THR A 12 -6.71 2.49 14.87
N ASN A 13 -7.82 2.09 14.23
CA ASN A 13 -8.10 0.67 14.00
C ASN A 13 -7.11 0.04 12.99
N THR A 14 -7.01 -1.29 12.99
CA THR A 14 -6.06 -2.03 12.14
C THR A 14 -6.30 -1.83 10.65
N TYR A 15 -7.54 -1.55 10.24
CA TYR A 15 -7.88 -1.18 8.86
C TYR A 15 -7.20 0.12 8.43
N HIS A 16 -7.39 1.22 9.17
CA HIS A 16 -6.78 2.50 8.82
C HIS A 16 -5.27 2.46 8.98
N ALA A 17 -4.74 1.77 9.99
CA ALA A 17 -3.31 1.54 10.14
C ALA A 17 -2.72 0.85 8.91
N TYR A 18 -3.39 -0.18 8.37
CA TYR A 18 -2.97 -0.85 7.15
C TYR A 18 -3.07 0.06 5.92
N VAL A 19 -4.20 0.74 5.71
CA VAL A 19 -4.40 1.61 4.54
C VAL A 19 -3.38 2.75 4.54
N PHE A 20 -3.19 3.43 5.67
CA PHE A 20 -2.22 4.52 5.77
C PHE A 20 -0.78 4.01 5.69
N GLY A 21 -0.46 2.88 6.31
CA GLY A 21 0.85 2.26 6.17
C GLY A 21 1.16 1.89 4.71
N THR A 22 0.20 1.32 4.00
CA THR A 22 0.33 0.96 2.58
C THR A 22 0.44 2.19 1.69
N ALA A 23 -0.40 3.20 1.90
CA ALA A 23 -0.35 4.45 1.16
C ALA A 23 0.98 5.20 1.40
N PHE A 24 1.47 5.22 2.64
CA PHE A 24 2.79 5.74 2.99
C PHE A 24 3.90 4.97 2.28
N TRP A 25 3.85 3.63 2.30
CA TRP A 25 4.84 2.79 1.64
C TRP A 25 4.92 3.04 0.13
N TYR A 26 3.76 3.11 -0.54
CA TYR A 26 3.68 3.43 -1.96
C TYR A 26 4.16 4.85 -2.25
N SER A 27 3.82 5.81 -1.40
CA SER A 27 4.25 7.20 -1.54
C SER A 27 5.75 7.35 -1.39
N LEU A 28 6.35 6.74 -0.37
CA LEU A 28 7.79 6.75 -0.13
C LEU A 28 8.55 6.12 -1.31
N ARG A 29 8.11 4.94 -1.75
CA ARG A 29 8.71 4.23 -2.89
C ARG A 29 8.55 5.00 -4.21
N GLY A 30 7.36 5.54 -4.46
CA GLY A 30 7.07 6.31 -5.67
C GLY A 30 7.86 7.63 -5.70
N PHE A 31 7.88 8.36 -4.59
CA PHE A 31 8.59 9.63 -4.48
C PHE A 31 10.10 9.47 -4.76
N MET A 32 10.75 8.48 -4.14
CA MET A 32 12.17 8.25 -4.36
C MET A 32 12.50 7.94 -5.83
N ARG A 33 11.60 7.24 -6.55
CA ARG A 33 11.75 6.94 -7.98
C ARG A 33 11.58 8.17 -8.87
N ILE A 34 10.91 9.22 -8.41
CA ILE A 34 10.79 10.49 -9.12
C ILE A 34 12.03 11.34 -8.87
N VAL A 35 12.42 11.48 -7.60
CA VAL A 35 13.52 12.36 -7.19
C VAL A 35 14.87 11.82 -7.65
N ASP A 36 15.12 10.53 -7.47
CA ASP A 36 16.39 9.91 -7.82
C ASP A 36 16.21 8.51 -8.43
N PRO A 37 15.70 8.45 -9.68
CA PRO A 37 15.54 7.18 -10.39
C PRO A 37 16.87 6.45 -10.65
N VAL A 38 17.98 7.18 -10.71
CA VAL A 38 19.31 6.61 -11.00
C VAL A 38 19.84 5.85 -9.78
N MET A 39 19.64 6.37 -8.57
CA MET A 39 19.91 5.65 -7.33
C MET A 39 19.03 4.40 -7.23
N VAL A 40 17.74 4.52 -7.53
CA VAL A 40 16.83 3.36 -7.51
C VAL A 40 17.29 2.27 -8.48
N ALA A 41 17.68 2.63 -9.71
CA ALA A 41 18.24 1.69 -10.67
C ALA A 41 19.47 0.97 -10.12
N SER A 42 20.34 1.69 -9.39
CA SER A 42 21.54 1.10 -8.80
C SER A 42 21.26 0.08 -7.70
N TRP A 43 20.12 0.16 -7.00
CA TRP A 43 19.73 -0.85 -6.02
C TRP A 43 19.39 -2.20 -6.64
N PHE A 44 18.93 -2.21 -7.90
CA PHE A 44 18.53 -3.42 -8.62
C PHE A 44 19.63 -3.95 -9.56
N ARG A 45 20.73 -3.21 -9.76
CA ARG A 45 21.80 -3.59 -10.68
C ARG A 45 22.89 -4.41 -9.98
N PRO A 46 23.25 -5.60 -10.48
CA PRO A 46 24.33 -6.39 -9.92
C PRO A 46 25.72 -6.02 -10.48
N PRO A 47 26.79 -6.31 -9.74
CA PRO A 47 26.93 -6.28 -8.29
C PRO A 47 26.80 -4.85 -7.76
N VAL A 48 25.91 -4.67 -6.79
CA VAL A 48 25.53 -3.38 -6.17
C VAL A 48 26.73 -2.55 -5.69
N GLN A 49 27.85 -3.20 -5.33
CA GLN A 49 29.02 -2.52 -4.75
C GLN A 49 30.24 -2.35 -5.66
N ALA A 50 30.36 -3.01 -6.81
CA ALA A 50 31.63 -2.91 -7.56
C ALA A 50 31.64 -1.81 -8.63
N TYR A 51 30.49 -1.39 -9.16
CA TYR A 51 30.48 -0.95 -10.56
C TYR A 51 30.02 0.46 -10.88
N ARG A 52 29.56 1.24 -9.88
CA ARG A 52 29.29 2.67 -10.12
C ARG A 52 30.58 3.48 -10.28
N GLU A 53 31.63 3.16 -9.51
CA GLU A 53 32.97 3.75 -9.70
C GLU A 53 33.84 2.99 -10.73
N GLN A 54 33.61 1.68 -10.99
CA GLN A 54 34.48 0.88 -11.86
C GLN A 54 34.02 0.67 -13.32
N ILE A 55 32.73 0.80 -13.68
CA ILE A 55 32.30 0.61 -15.10
C ILE A 55 31.63 1.82 -15.75
N GLY A 56 31.24 2.85 -15.00
CA GLY A 56 30.55 4.01 -15.60
C GLY A 56 29.29 3.65 -16.41
N VAL A 57 28.61 2.55 -16.06
CA VAL A 57 27.40 2.11 -16.77
C VAL A 57 26.23 2.89 -16.20
N GLU A 58 25.82 3.94 -16.90
CA GLU A 58 24.62 4.70 -16.60
C GLU A 58 23.34 3.88 -16.82
N PRO A 59 22.25 4.11 -16.06
CA PRO A 59 20.91 3.63 -16.40
C PRO A 59 20.54 3.99 -17.82
N ASN A 60 20.06 3.01 -18.59
CA ASN A 60 19.54 3.29 -19.92
C ASN A 60 18.13 3.90 -19.84
N ASP A 61 17.68 4.47 -20.96
CA ASP A 61 16.38 5.15 -21.03
C ASP A 61 15.20 4.24 -20.67
N LEU A 62 15.28 2.94 -20.98
CA LEU A 62 14.22 1.98 -20.66
C LEU A 62 14.12 1.72 -19.15
N GLU A 63 15.26 1.58 -18.46
CA GLU A 63 15.28 1.43 -17.00
C GLU A 63 14.70 2.67 -16.32
N LEU A 64 15.13 3.87 -16.74
CA LEU A 64 14.63 5.13 -16.18
C LEU A 64 13.15 5.34 -16.49
N TYR A 65 12.70 4.99 -17.69
CA TYR A 65 11.29 5.02 -18.07
C TYR A 65 10.44 4.11 -17.19
N ASN A 66 10.87 2.86 -16.99
CA ASN A 66 10.16 1.90 -16.16
C ASN A 66 10.11 2.33 -14.69
N ILE A 67 11.22 2.86 -14.16
CA ILE A 67 11.29 3.36 -12.77
C ILE A 67 10.32 4.53 -12.57
N ARG A 68 10.28 5.49 -13.51
CA ARG A 68 9.37 6.64 -13.43
C ARG A 68 7.91 6.22 -13.62
N THR A 69 7.64 5.28 -14.53
CA THR A 69 6.29 4.76 -14.76
C THR A 69 5.77 4.01 -13.53
N ASP A 70 6.60 3.15 -12.93
CA ASP A 70 6.32 2.48 -11.65
C ASP A 70 6.06 3.51 -10.54
N ALA A 71 6.80 4.61 -10.52
CA ALA A 71 6.61 5.68 -9.55
C ALA A 71 5.20 6.29 -9.57
N TRP A 72 4.74 6.66 -10.77
CA TRP A 72 3.41 7.23 -10.95
C TRP A 72 2.30 6.21 -10.67
N GLY A 73 2.53 4.94 -11.01
CA GLY A 73 1.64 3.84 -10.63
C GLY A 73 1.48 3.71 -9.12
N LEU A 74 2.58 3.73 -8.36
CA LEU A 74 2.56 3.65 -6.90
C LEU A 74 1.85 4.86 -6.27
N LEU A 75 2.10 6.07 -6.75
CA LEU A 75 1.42 7.27 -6.26
C LEU A 75 -0.09 7.25 -6.55
N ALA A 76 -0.49 6.78 -7.73
CA ALA A 76 -1.90 6.59 -8.07
C ALA A 76 -2.58 5.58 -7.13
N LEU A 77 -1.92 4.45 -6.85
CA LEU A 77 -2.43 3.46 -5.89
C LEU A 77 -2.52 4.03 -4.47
N ALA A 78 -1.55 4.84 -4.04
CA ALA A 78 -1.60 5.51 -2.74
C ALA A 78 -2.81 6.46 -2.63
N MET A 79 -3.04 7.29 -3.66
CA MET A 79 -4.21 8.20 -3.71
C MET A 79 -5.53 7.42 -3.72
N LEU A 80 -5.60 6.32 -4.47
CA LEU A 80 -6.78 5.46 -4.51
C LEU A 80 -7.10 4.87 -3.13
N LEU A 81 -6.09 4.42 -2.38
CA LEU A 81 -6.28 3.89 -1.03
C LEU A 81 -6.79 4.95 -0.06
N VAL A 82 -6.24 6.16 -0.11
CA VAL A 82 -6.71 7.28 0.73
C VAL A 82 -8.16 7.63 0.41
N ALA A 83 -8.54 7.65 -0.87
CA ALA A 83 -9.92 7.90 -1.30
C ALA A 83 -10.88 6.77 -0.84
N LEU A 84 -10.48 5.51 -1.00
CA LEU A 84 -11.31 4.36 -0.60
C LEU A 84 -11.44 4.19 0.92
N ALA A 85 -10.51 4.73 1.71
CA ALA A 85 -10.57 4.72 3.16
C ALA A 85 -11.50 5.79 3.75
N ASP A 86 -12.05 6.69 2.92
CA ASP A 86 -12.77 7.89 3.35
C ASP A 86 -11.92 8.78 4.27
N ALA A 87 -10.60 8.75 4.06
CA ALA A 87 -9.63 9.46 4.88
C ALA A 87 -9.50 10.94 4.52
N VAL A 88 -10.00 11.33 3.34
CA VAL A 88 -10.05 12.72 2.88
C VAL A 88 -11.49 13.00 2.49
N PRO A 89 -12.13 14.06 3.03
CA PRO A 89 -13.46 14.46 2.60
C PRO A 89 -13.36 14.96 1.15
N LEU A 90 -13.78 14.12 0.21
CA LEU A 90 -13.77 14.47 -1.20
C LEU A 90 -14.99 15.34 -1.56
N PRO A 91 -14.83 16.33 -2.46
CA PRO A 91 -15.96 17.08 -3.00
C PRO A 91 -17.04 16.16 -3.58
N PRO A 92 -18.34 16.51 -3.46
CA PRO A 92 -19.43 15.69 -4.00
C PRO A 92 -19.26 15.31 -5.48
N THR A 93 -18.64 16.18 -6.28
CA THR A 93 -18.33 15.97 -7.71
C THR A 93 -17.35 14.82 -7.96
N LEU A 94 -16.52 14.45 -6.98
CA LEU A 94 -15.54 13.37 -7.06
C LEU A 94 -16.01 12.07 -6.39
N THR A 95 -17.00 12.15 -5.48
CA THR A 95 -17.51 10.98 -4.72
C THR A 95 -18.47 10.06 -5.49
N GLY A 96 -18.74 10.34 -6.77
CA GLY A 96 -19.84 9.84 -7.63
C GLY A 96 -20.22 8.35 -7.55
N SER A 97 -20.77 7.92 -6.41
CA SER A 97 -21.12 6.53 -6.11
C SER A 97 -22.55 6.45 -5.58
N SER A 98 -23.33 5.53 -6.17
CA SER A 98 -24.71 5.19 -5.76
C SER A 98 -24.82 4.66 -4.32
N LEU A 99 -23.68 4.34 -3.68
CA LEU A 99 -23.58 3.93 -2.28
C LEU A 99 -23.79 5.10 -1.29
N ALA A 100 -23.70 6.35 -1.75
CA ALA A 100 -24.04 7.53 -0.95
C ALA A 100 -25.52 7.54 -0.52
N ASN A 101 -26.42 6.96 -1.33
CA ASN A 101 -27.87 6.96 -1.10
C ASN A 101 -28.41 5.85 -0.20
N SER A 102 -27.57 4.96 0.34
CA SER A 102 -28.06 3.94 1.29
C SER A 102 -28.24 4.55 2.68
N THR A 103 -29.38 4.34 3.32
CA THR A 103 -29.74 4.77 4.69
C THR A 103 -28.86 4.19 5.82
N ALA A 104 -27.70 3.61 5.48
CA ALA A 104 -26.75 3.05 6.44
C ALA A 104 -25.91 4.17 7.10
N PRO A 105 -25.60 4.07 8.41
CA PRO A 105 -24.71 5.00 9.10
C PRO A 105 -23.35 5.14 8.37
N PRO A 106 -22.75 6.34 8.30
CA PRO A 106 -21.50 6.60 7.57
C PRO A 106 -20.36 5.64 7.94
N GLN A 107 -20.31 5.19 9.20
CA GLN A 107 -19.26 4.31 9.71
C GLN A 107 -19.22 2.91 9.06
N TYR A 108 -20.27 2.49 8.34
CA TYR A 108 -20.41 1.15 7.76
C TYR A 108 -20.26 1.08 6.23
N LYS A 109 -20.07 2.21 5.54
CA LYS A 109 -20.04 2.22 4.07
C LYS A 109 -18.63 2.05 3.50
N LYS A 110 -18.05 0.85 3.67
CA LYS A 110 -16.77 0.49 3.03
C LYS A 110 -16.88 -0.74 2.13
N PRO A 111 -17.72 -0.71 1.07
CA PRO A 111 -18.04 -1.89 0.26
C PRO A 111 -16.82 -2.51 -0.45
N TYR A 112 -15.78 -1.70 -0.69
CA TYR A 112 -14.55 -2.14 -1.34
C TYR A 112 -13.36 -2.28 -0.39
N ALA A 113 -13.52 -2.05 0.92
CA ALA A 113 -12.38 -2.11 1.85
C ALA A 113 -11.70 -3.48 1.86
N ARG A 114 -12.46 -4.57 1.95
CA ARG A 114 -11.90 -5.94 1.93
C ARG A 114 -11.18 -6.23 0.61
N ALA A 115 -11.76 -5.80 -0.52
CA ALA A 115 -11.16 -5.97 -1.84
C ALA A 115 -9.86 -5.16 -1.98
N ALA A 116 -9.86 -3.90 -1.57
CA ALA A 116 -8.68 -3.03 -1.59
C ALA A 116 -7.54 -3.61 -0.74
N VAL A 117 -7.86 -4.15 0.44
CA VAL A 117 -6.88 -4.82 1.30
C VAL A 117 -6.32 -6.08 0.63
N LEU A 118 -7.15 -6.95 0.07
CA LEU A 118 -6.69 -8.16 -0.62
C LEU A 118 -5.81 -7.85 -1.84
N ILE A 119 -6.20 -6.88 -2.68
CA ILE A 119 -5.43 -6.46 -3.85
C ILE A 119 -4.05 -5.93 -3.43
N THR A 120 -3.99 -5.16 -2.36
CA THR A 120 -2.71 -4.60 -1.89
C THR A 120 -1.85 -5.62 -1.17
N ILE A 121 -2.43 -6.58 -0.45
CA ILE A 121 -1.70 -7.75 0.07
C ILE A 121 -1.04 -8.51 -1.09
N PHE A 122 -1.77 -8.77 -2.17
CA PHE A 122 -1.23 -9.42 -3.35
C PHE A 122 -0.04 -8.64 -3.93
N HIS A 123 -0.16 -7.31 -4.02
CA HIS A 123 0.95 -6.46 -4.46
C HIS A 123 2.16 -6.50 -3.51
N HIS A 124 1.96 -6.50 -2.19
CA HIS A 124 3.04 -6.65 -1.21
C HIS A 124 3.74 -8.01 -1.34
N ILE A 125 2.99 -9.09 -1.50
CA ILE A 125 3.54 -10.43 -1.68
C ILE A 125 4.40 -10.49 -2.96
N THR A 126 3.85 -10.05 -4.10
CA THR A 126 4.54 -10.12 -5.38
C THR A 126 5.79 -9.22 -5.44
N THR A 127 5.71 -8.00 -4.91
CA THR A 127 6.89 -7.12 -4.83
C THR A 127 7.89 -7.57 -3.77
N GLY A 128 7.43 -8.19 -2.68
CA GLY A 128 8.27 -8.84 -1.68
C GLY A 128 9.05 -10.02 -2.26
N PHE A 129 8.41 -10.86 -3.09
CA PHE A 129 9.10 -11.91 -3.83
C PHE A 129 10.17 -11.34 -4.76
N GLY A 130 9.88 -10.26 -5.49
CA GLY A 130 10.85 -9.60 -6.35
C GLY A 130 12.08 -9.07 -5.58
N ALA A 131 11.86 -8.43 -4.44
CA ALA A 131 12.93 -7.99 -3.54
C ALA A 131 13.72 -9.17 -2.98
N TYR A 132 13.05 -10.25 -2.57
CA TYR A 132 13.69 -11.45 -2.03
C TYR A 132 14.63 -12.13 -3.03
N GLN A 133 14.28 -12.13 -4.33
CA GLN A 133 15.17 -12.71 -5.35
C GLN A 133 16.52 -11.99 -5.44
N HIS A 134 16.57 -10.68 -5.15
CA HIS A 134 17.82 -9.92 -5.04
C HIS A 134 18.45 -10.09 -3.66
N TRP A 135 17.64 -9.99 -2.61
CA TRP A 135 18.09 -10.11 -1.22
C TRP A 135 18.85 -11.41 -0.93
N LYS A 136 18.40 -12.55 -1.48
CA LYS A 136 19.04 -13.86 -1.24
C LYS A 136 20.41 -14.04 -1.91
N LEU A 137 20.83 -13.11 -2.77
CA LEU A 137 22.08 -13.19 -3.51
C LEU A 137 23.06 -12.17 -2.90
N ASP A 138 24.18 -12.64 -2.35
CA ASP A 138 25.17 -11.77 -1.70
C ASP A 138 25.64 -10.61 -2.59
N SER A 139 25.74 -10.84 -3.91
CA SER A 139 26.14 -9.82 -4.89
C SER A 139 25.09 -8.72 -5.15
N HIS A 140 23.85 -8.92 -4.69
CA HIS A 140 22.71 -8.03 -4.92
C HIS A 140 22.06 -7.58 -3.59
N HIS A 141 22.55 -8.07 -2.45
CA HIS A 141 22.00 -7.75 -1.14
C HIS A 141 22.37 -6.32 -0.76
N THR A 142 21.35 -5.48 -0.61
CA THR A 142 21.47 -4.09 -0.18
C THR A 142 20.54 -3.80 0.99
N VAL A 143 20.81 -2.72 1.72
CA VAL A 143 19.87 -2.21 2.75
C VAL A 143 18.49 -1.91 2.14
N ALA A 144 18.43 -1.46 0.89
CA ALA A 144 17.16 -1.25 0.20
C ALA A 144 16.41 -2.58 -0.05
N MET A 145 17.13 -3.69 -0.27
CA MET A 145 16.54 -5.02 -0.37
C MET A 145 16.06 -5.53 0.99
N ASP A 146 16.80 -5.28 2.08
CA ASP A 146 16.32 -5.59 3.45
C ASP A 146 14.98 -4.90 3.72
N ILE A 147 14.93 -3.58 3.49
CA ILE A 147 13.71 -2.78 3.64
C ILE A 147 12.62 -3.33 2.73
N GLY A 148 12.94 -3.65 1.47
CA GLY A 148 12.00 -4.21 0.50
C GLY A 148 11.39 -5.54 0.95
N VAL A 149 12.18 -6.45 1.51
CA VAL A 149 11.68 -7.75 2.00
C VAL A 149 10.86 -7.56 3.27
N TYR A 150 11.46 -6.98 4.32
CA TYR A 150 10.80 -6.88 5.63
C TYR A 150 9.60 -5.94 5.61
N GLY A 151 9.66 -4.84 4.84
CA GLY A 151 8.55 -3.90 4.68
C GLY A 151 7.34 -4.55 4.03
N ASN A 152 7.55 -5.35 2.96
CA ASN A 152 6.45 -6.07 2.32
C ASN A 152 5.89 -7.20 3.20
N VAL A 153 6.74 -7.94 3.92
CA VAL A 153 6.28 -8.95 4.90
C VAL A 153 5.43 -8.30 6.00
N GLY A 154 5.91 -7.19 6.57
CA GLY A 154 5.19 -6.46 7.61
C GLY A 154 3.83 -5.96 7.15
N LEU A 155 3.76 -5.39 5.94
CA LEU A 155 2.50 -4.92 5.36
C LEU A 155 1.56 -6.09 5.03
N THR A 156 2.06 -7.23 4.53
CA THR A 156 1.23 -8.43 4.35
C THR A 156 0.61 -8.90 5.66
N VAL A 157 1.40 -8.99 6.75
CA VAL A 157 0.90 -9.38 8.07
C VAL A 157 -0.13 -8.38 8.59
N LEU A 158 0.14 -7.08 8.46
CA LEU A 158 -0.78 -6.03 8.87
C LEU A 158 -2.07 -6.05 8.05
N GLY A 159 -2.00 -6.38 6.76
CA GLY A 159 -3.16 -6.54 5.89
C GLY A 159 -4.04 -7.71 6.30
N VAL A 160 -3.45 -8.85 6.64
CA VAL A 160 -4.18 -9.98 7.23
C VAL A 160 -4.84 -9.56 8.54
N ALA A 161 -4.14 -8.85 9.41
CA ALA A 161 -4.71 -8.32 10.66
C ALA A 161 -5.85 -7.31 10.41
N ALA A 162 -5.77 -6.50 9.36
CA ALA A 162 -6.84 -5.59 8.94
C ALA A 162 -8.08 -6.35 8.47
N LEU A 163 -7.92 -7.47 7.75
CA LEU A 163 -9.04 -8.32 7.34
C LEU A 163 -9.69 -9.03 8.53
N VAL A 164 -8.90 -9.59 9.44
CA VAL A 164 -9.39 -10.40 10.56
C VAL A 164 -9.96 -9.54 11.68
N TYR A 165 -9.30 -8.44 12.04
CA TYR A 165 -9.67 -7.64 13.22
C TYR A 165 -10.26 -6.28 12.86
N GLY A 166 -9.86 -5.70 11.72
CA GLY A 166 -10.28 -4.34 11.33
C GLY A 166 -11.60 -4.28 10.55
N LEU A 167 -12.02 -5.42 10.00
CA LEU A 167 -13.20 -5.56 9.15
C LEU A 167 -14.11 -6.74 9.59
N ALA A 168 -13.96 -7.20 10.84
CA ALA A 168 -14.70 -8.32 11.42
C ALA A 168 -16.22 -8.08 11.53
N ASP A 169 -16.64 -6.82 11.65
CA ASP A 169 -18.02 -6.40 11.91
C ASP A 169 -19.03 -6.69 10.77
N GLY A 170 -18.60 -7.38 9.71
CA GLY A 170 -19.46 -7.80 8.59
C GLY A 170 -20.19 -9.13 8.77
N GLU A 171 -19.83 -9.95 9.77
CA GLU A 171 -20.42 -11.31 9.95
C GLU A 171 -21.53 -11.39 11.00
N GLU A 172 -21.57 -10.49 11.99
CA GLU A 172 -22.59 -10.52 13.06
C GLU A 172 -24.00 -10.12 12.60
N GLY A 173 -24.17 -9.62 11.37
CA GLY A 173 -25.47 -9.20 10.82
C GLY A 173 -26.37 -10.34 10.29
N THR A 174 -25.90 -11.58 10.27
CA THR A 174 -26.60 -12.69 9.57
C THR A 174 -27.28 -13.71 10.48
N GLU A 175 -27.02 -13.73 11.79
CA GLU A 175 -27.66 -14.68 12.70
C GLU A 175 -29.05 -14.25 13.22
N GLY A 176 -29.44 -12.98 13.04
CA GLY A 176 -30.72 -12.47 13.56
C GLY A 176 -31.97 -12.77 12.71
N ARG A 177 -31.83 -13.35 11.51
CA ARG A 177 -32.95 -13.50 10.54
C ARG A 177 -33.40 -14.94 10.31
N LYS A 178 -33.56 -15.72 11.39
CA LYS A 178 -34.39 -16.94 11.36
C LYS A 178 -34.99 -17.21 12.75
N LYS A 179 -36.15 -16.62 13.03
CA LYS A 179 -37.26 -17.33 13.69
C LYS A 179 -38.56 -16.86 13.05
N VAL A 180 -39.20 -17.81 12.37
CA VAL A 180 -40.59 -17.78 11.88
C VAL A 180 -41.52 -17.76 13.09
#